data_AF-A0A3P6NUF3-F1
#
_entry.id   AF-A0A3P6NUF3-F1
#
_cell.length_a   1.000
_cell.length_b   1.000
_cell.length_c   1.000
_cell.angle_alpha   90.00
_cell.angle_beta   90.00
_cell.angle_gamma   90.00
#
_symmetry.space_group_name_H-M   'P 1'
#
loop_
_entity.id
_entity.type
_entity.pdbx_description
1 polymer ?
#
loop_
_entity_poly.entity_id
_entity_poly.type
_entity_poly.pdbx_seq_one_letter_code
_entity_poly.pdbx_strand_id
1 'polypeptide(L)'
;MMELETNVKKAEMRLKQLEPKLIAKKKELKGIAGQSENDLRDKKKLEEQIGSLESELKRLNFNDKEEAQIMEELPKLRAEREEIADVVDSFEARCQKLKLVYKDPKPGFDRTLVKGVVARLFHIKDLRHAAALEVIAGASVVPYLIDLLID
;
A
#
# COMPACT_ATOMS: atom_id res chain seq x y z
N MET A 1 -71.31 -52.07 -31.24
CA MET A 1 -70.50 -51.28 -32.21
C MET A 1 -70.36 -49.82 -31.80
N MET A 2 -71.44 -49.10 -31.47
CA MET A 2 -71.42 -47.67 -31.12
C MET A 2 -70.53 -47.28 -29.91
N GLU A 3 -70.49 -48.09 -28.86
CA GLU A 3 -69.65 -47.82 -27.67
C GLU A 3 -68.15 -47.98 -27.96
N LEU A 4 -67.78 -48.96 -28.81
CA LEU A 4 -66.39 -49.14 -29.24
C LEU A 4 -65.91 -47.93 -30.06
N GLU A 5 -66.72 -47.46 -31.02
CA GLU A 5 -66.40 -46.27 -31.82
C GLU A 5 -66.26 -45.01 -30.97
N THR A 6 -67.09 -44.88 -29.92
CA THR A 6 -67.03 -43.74 -28.99
C THR A 6 -65.77 -43.79 -28.13
N ASN A 7 -65.35 -44.98 -27.69
CA ASN A 7 -64.12 -45.17 -26.94
C ASN A 7 -62.86 -44.96 -27.79
N VAL A 8 -62.87 -45.42 -29.05
CA VAL A 8 -61.79 -45.16 -30.02
C VAL A 8 -61.65 -43.66 -30.26
N LYS A 9 -62.74 -42.95 -30.52
CA LYS A 9 -62.71 -41.48 -30.69
C LYS A 9 -62.21 -40.75 -29.45
N LYS A 10 -62.61 -41.18 -28.23
CA LYS A 10 -62.08 -40.62 -26.98
C LYS A 10 -60.58 -40.86 -26.82
N ALA A 11 -60.10 -42.05 -27.17
CA ALA A 11 -58.67 -42.38 -27.13
C ALA A 11 -57.86 -41.55 -28.14
N GLU A 12 -58.34 -41.42 -29.37
CA GLU A 12 -57.72 -40.58 -30.42
C GLU A 12 -57.67 -39.10 -30.03
N MET A 13 -58.75 -38.58 -29.43
CA MET A 13 -58.79 -37.20 -28.93
C MET A 13 -57.75 -36.98 -27.82
N ARG A 14 -57.61 -37.94 -26.89
CA ARG A 14 -56.58 -37.90 -25.85
C ARG A 14 -55.18 -37.94 -26.45
N LEU A 15 -54.96 -38.80 -27.44
CA LEU A 15 -53.67 -38.95 -28.13
C LEU A 15 -53.27 -37.62 -28.82
N LYS A 16 -54.20 -37.01 -29.57
CA LYS A 16 -54.01 -35.69 -30.18
C LYS A 16 -53.72 -34.57 -29.18
N GLN A 17 -54.24 -34.66 -27.96
CA GLN A 17 -53.96 -33.70 -26.90
C GLN A 17 -52.64 -33.96 -26.16
N LEU A 18 -52.21 -35.22 -26.07
CA LEU A 18 -51.02 -35.65 -25.34
C LEU A 18 -49.74 -35.48 -26.15
N GLU A 19 -49.77 -35.71 -27.46
CA GLU A 19 -48.62 -35.49 -28.36
C GLU A 19 -48.00 -34.09 -28.27
N PRO A 20 -48.77 -32.97 -28.41
CA PRO A 20 -48.19 -31.63 -28.32
C PRO A 20 -47.67 -31.33 -26.91
N LYS A 21 -48.31 -31.85 -25.85
CA LYS A 21 -47.83 -31.72 -24.47
C LYS A 21 -46.49 -32.45 -24.26
N LEU A 22 -46.34 -33.64 -24.85
CA LEU A 22 -45.09 -34.40 -24.79
C LEU A 22 -43.96 -33.67 -25.54
N ILE A 23 -44.25 -33.10 -26.72
CA ILE A 23 -43.28 -32.32 -27.49
C ILE A 23 -42.87 -31.06 -26.72
N ALA A 24 -43.83 -30.33 -26.14
CA ALA A 24 -43.56 -29.15 -25.31
C ALA A 24 -42.69 -29.50 -24.10
N LYS A 25 -43.01 -30.56 -23.35
CA LYS A 25 -42.21 -31.02 -22.21
C LYS A 25 -40.81 -31.48 -22.60
N LYS A 26 -40.64 -32.16 -23.75
CA LYS A 26 -39.31 -32.52 -24.27
C LYS A 26 -38.47 -31.29 -24.65
N LYS A 27 -39.08 -30.26 -25.23
CA LYS A 27 -38.40 -29.00 -25.56
C LYS A 27 -37.98 -28.25 -24.29
N GLU A 28 -38.86 -28.19 -23.30
CA GLU A 28 -38.60 -27.59 -21.99
C GLU A 28 -37.43 -28.29 -21.27
N LEU A 29 -37.43 -29.64 -21.23
CA LEU A 29 -36.34 -30.43 -20.66
C LEU A 29 -34.99 -30.18 -21.35
N LYS A 30 -34.96 -30.07 -22.69
CA LYS A 30 -33.73 -29.72 -23.42
C LYS A 30 -33.25 -28.30 -23.10
N GLY A 31 -34.16 -27.35 -22.94
CA GLY A 31 -33.83 -25.98 -22.54
C GLY A 31 -33.20 -25.91 -21.15
N ILE A 32 -33.80 -26.61 -20.18
CA ILE A 32 -33.30 -26.71 -18.80
C ILE A 32 -31.93 -27.40 -18.76
N ALA A 33 -31.74 -28.48 -19.52
CA ALA A 33 -30.44 -29.17 -19.58
C ALA A 33 -29.33 -28.26 -20.15
N GLY A 34 -29.63 -27.49 -21.20
CA GLY A 34 -28.68 -26.52 -21.77
C GLY A 34 -28.37 -25.36 -20.82
N GLN A 35 -29.35 -24.86 -20.08
CA GLN A 35 -29.13 -23.85 -19.03
C GLN A 35 -28.25 -24.40 -17.91
N SER A 36 -28.54 -25.60 -17.42
CA SER A 36 -27.75 -26.26 -16.37
C SER A 36 -26.29 -26.45 -16.77
N GLU A 37 -26.00 -26.81 -18.03
CA GLU A 37 -24.61 -26.88 -18.53
C GLU A 37 -23.91 -25.52 -18.56
N ASN A 38 -24.62 -24.46 -18.94
CA ASN A 38 -24.07 -23.10 -18.93
C ASN A 38 -23.80 -22.62 -17.50
N ASP A 39 -24.75 -22.82 -16.59
CA ASP A 39 -24.61 -22.45 -15.18
C ASP A 39 -23.41 -23.18 -14.54
N LEU A 40 -23.19 -24.45 -14.90
CA LEU A 40 -22.05 -25.22 -14.41
C LEU A 40 -20.70 -24.68 -14.93
N ARG A 41 -20.67 -24.21 -16.19
CA ARG A 41 -19.48 -23.58 -16.80
C ARG A 41 -19.18 -22.24 -16.14
N ASP A 42 -20.21 -21.43 -15.90
CA ASP A 42 -20.05 -20.13 -15.27
C ASP A 42 -19.63 -20.26 -13.80
N LYS A 43 -20.18 -21.24 -13.08
CA LYS A 43 -19.72 -21.59 -11.74
C LYS A 43 -18.22 -21.94 -11.71
N LYS A 44 -17.74 -22.79 -12.63
CA LYS A 44 -16.31 -23.14 -12.72
C LYS A 44 -15.43 -21.92 -12.99
N LYS A 45 -15.84 -21.03 -13.91
CA LYS A 45 -15.10 -19.79 -14.18
C LYS A 45 -15.02 -18.89 -12.96
N LEU A 46 -16.12 -18.76 -12.21
CA LEU A 46 -16.15 -17.98 -10.98
C LEU A 46 -15.25 -18.59 -9.91
N GLU A 47 -15.24 -19.93 -9.76
CA GLU A 47 -14.33 -20.63 -8.84
C GLU A 47 -12.85 -20.41 -9.21
N GLU A 48 -12.50 -20.46 -10.50
CA GLU A 48 -11.15 -20.15 -10.98
C GLU A 48 -10.76 -18.69 -10.70
N GLN A 49 -11.67 -17.74 -10.93
CA GLN A 49 -11.45 -16.33 -10.63
C GLN A 49 -11.24 -16.09 -9.13
N ILE A 50 -12.05 -16.71 -8.28
CA ILE A 50 -11.89 -16.65 -6.82
C ILE A 50 -10.53 -17.19 -6.42
N GLY A 51 -10.13 -18.36 -6.93
CA GLY A 51 -8.82 -18.95 -6.62
C GLY A 51 -7.64 -18.06 -7.06
N SER A 52 -7.76 -17.39 -8.22
CA SER A 52 -6.77 -16.42 -8.69
C SER A 52 -6.69 -15.21 -7.76
N LEU A 53 -7.84 -14.65 -7.39
CA LEU A 53 -7.91 -13.48 -6.49
C LEU A 53 -7.38 -13.82 -5.10
N GLU A 54 -7.72 -14.98 -4.53
CA GLU A 54 -7.18 -15.43 -3.25
C GLU A 54 -5.66 -15.62 -3.28
N SER A 55 -5.12 -16.12 -4.39
CA SER A 55 -3.67 -16.27 -4.57
C SER A 55 -2.98 -14.91 -4.65
N GLU A 56 -3.60 -13.95 -5.33
CA GLU A 56 -3.12 -12.57 -5.43
C GLU A 56 -3.20 -11.84 -4.09
N LEU A 57 -4.27 -12.05 -3.32
CA LEU A 57 -4.44 -11.54 -1.95
C LEU A 57 -3.38 -12.10 -1.00
N LYS A 58 -3.09 -13.41 -1.08
CA LYS A 58 -1.99 -14.02 -0.32
C LYS A 58 -0.64 -13.45 -0.73
N ARG A 59 -0.41 -13.19 -2.03
CA ARG A 59 0.83 -12.58 -2.52
C ARG A 59 1.03 -11.16 -1.99
N LEU A 60 -0.06 -10.42 -1.74
CA LEU A 60 0.01 -9.07 -1.19
C LEU A 60 0.51 -9.04 0.27
N ASN A 61 0.62 -10.19 0.96
CA ASN A 61 1.17 -10.31 2.32
C ASN A 61 0.66 -9.22 3.27
N PHE A 62 -0.60 -8.82 3.11
CA PHE A 62 -1.20 -7.79 3.93
C PHE A 62 -1.32 -8.32 5.36
N ASN A 63 -0.76 -7.56 6.30
CA ASN A 63 -0.73 -7.90 7.70
C ASN A 63 -1.41 -6.78 8.49
N ASP A 64 -2.68 -7.00 8.85
CA ASP A 64 -3.50 -6.07 9.63
C ASP A 64 -2.80 -5.57 10.90
N LYS A 65 -1.95 -6.42 11.52
CA LYS A 65 -1.21 -6.04 12.73
C LYS A 65 -0.10 -5.04 12.44
N GLU A 66 0.63 -5.24 11.35
CA GLU A 66 1.69 -4.31 10.92
C GLU A 66 1.07 -2.98 10.46
N GLU A 67 -0.04 -3.01 9.72
CA GLU A 67 -0.74 -1.79 9.33
C GLU A 67 -1.21 -1.01 10.57
N ALA A 68 -1.87 -1.68 11.52
CA ALA A 68 -2.33 -1.04 12.76
C ALA A 68 -1.17 -0.46 13.58
N GLN A 69 -0.04 -1.17 13.67
CA GLN A 69 1.16 -0.68 14.35
C GLN A 69 1.73 0.57 13.66
N ILE A 70 1.86 0.55 12.34
CA ILE A 70 2.36 1.70 11.57
C ILE A 70 1.41 2.89 11.72
N MET A 71 0.09 2.67 11.67
CA MET A 71 -0.91 3.73 11.86
C MET A 71 -0.84 4.36 13.25
N GLU A 72 -0.44 3.62 14.28
CA GLU A 72 -0.26 4.13 15.63
C GLU A 72 1.10 4.83 15.85
N GLU A 73 2.19 4.27 15.30
CA GLU A 73 3.55 4.78 15.52
C GLU A 73 3.85 6.03 14.69
N LEU A 74 3.36 6.09 13.46
CA LEU A 74 3.70 7.16 12.51
C LEU A 74 3.30 8.55 13.00
N PRO A 75 2.10 8.78 13.58
CA PRO A 75 1.77 10.06 14.20
C PRO A 75 2.66 10.42 15.39
N LYS A 76 3.04 9.43 16.22
CA LYS A 76 3.92 9.65 17.39
C LYS A 76 5.30 10.09 16.95
N LEU A 77 5.91 9.37 16.01
CA LEU A 77 7.22 9.70 15.45
C LEU A 77 7.22 11.06 14.74
N ARG A 78 6.10 11.43 14.09
CA ARG A 78 5.95 12.77 13.50
C ARG A 78 5.91 13.86 14.56
N ALA A 79 5.16 13.66 15.64
CA ALA A 79 5.10 14.61 16.73
C ALA A 79 6.45 14.77 17.43
N GLU A 80 7.15 13.68 17.71
CA GLU A 80 8.49 13.69 18.29
C GLU A 80 9.51 14.40 17.38
N ARG A 81 9.46 14.14 16.07
CA ARG A 81 10.29 14.85 15.09
C ARG A 81 10.03 16.36 15.14
N GLU A 82 8.77 16.77 15.21
CA GLU A 82 8.42 18.20 15.24
C GLU A 82 8.89 18.87 16.53
N GLU A 83 8.71 18.21 17.68
CA GLU A 83 9.21 18.71 18.97
C GLU A 83 10.75 18.86 18.96
N ILE A 84 11.47 17.87 18.42
CA ILE A 84 12.93 17.95 18.27
C ILE A 84 13.30 19.08 17.30
N ALA A 85 12.56 19.26 16.21
CA ALA A 85 12.80 20.33 15.24
C ALA A 85 12.62 21.71 15.88
N ASP A 86 11.56 21.92 16.67
CA ASP A 86 11.32 23.16 17.41
C ASP A 86 12.46 23.46 18.41
N VAL A 87 12.94 22.43 19.12
CA VAL A 87 14.07 22.57 20.04
C VAL A 87 15.34 22.95 19.27
N VAL A 88 15.60 22.33 18.12
CA VAL A 88 16.75 22.67 17.26
C VAL A 88 16.64 24.10 16.75
N ASP A 89 15.48 24.50 16.22
CA ASP A 89 15.27 25.85 15.69
C ASP A 89 15.41 26.92 16.77
N SER A 90 14.87 26.68 17.97
CA SER A 90 15.03 27.59 19.11
C SER A 90 16.49 27.68 19.59
N PHE A 91 17.26 26.59 19.49
CA PHE A 91 18.69 26.59 19.81
C PHE A 91 19.49 27.35 18.75
N GLU A 92 19.24 27.10 17.46
CA GLU A 92 19.89 27.81 16.36
C GLU A 92 19.57 29.32 16.36
N ALA A 93 18.34 29.70 16.72
CA ALA A 93 17.96 31.11 16.86
C ALA A 93 18.77 31.85 17.93
N ARG A 94 19.09 31.18 19.05
CA ARG A 94 19.96 31.71 20.12
C ARG A 94 21.45 31.65 19.73
N CYS A 95 21.84 30.63 18.98
CA CYS A 95 23.22 30.35 18.62
C CYS A 95 23.45 30.48 17.10
N GLN A 96 23.17 31.67 16.54
CA GLN A 96 23.22 31.91 15.09
C GLN A 96 24.57 31.54 14.44
N LYS A 97 25.67 31.69 15.19
CA LYS A 97 27.03 31.32 14.74
C LYS A 97 27.22 29.81 14.48
N LEU A 98 26.33 28.97 14.98
CA LEU A 98 26.37 27.50 14.79
C LEU A 98 25.47 27.03 13.64
N LYS A 99 24.66 27.93 13.07
CA LYS A 99 23.77 27.62 11.95
C LYS A 99 24.52 27.81 10.64
N LEU A 100 24.77 26.72 9.91
CA LEU A 100 25.32 26.76 8.56
C LEU A 100 24.18 26.82 7.55
N VAL A 101 24.06 27.93 6.84
CA VAL A 101 23.14 28.08 5.70
C VAL A 101 23.98 28.44 4.47
N TYR A 102 23.93 27.60 3.45
CA TYR A 102 24.59 27.85 2.17
C TYR A 102 23.70 27.41 1.00
N LYS A 103 23.86 28.08 -0.13
CA LYS A 103 23.30 27.62 -1.40
C LYS A 103 24.28 26.67 -2.05
N ASP A 104 23.74 25.69 -2.78
CA ASP A 104 24.58 24.75 -3.52
C ASP A 104 25.52 25.51 -4.46
N PRO A 105 26.85 25.32 -4.34
CA PRO A 105 27.82 26.05 -5.16
C PRO A 105 27.69 25.77 -6.66
N LYS A 106 27.14 24.60 -7.02
CA LYS A 106 26.93 24.15 -8.40
C LYS A 106 25.72 23.20 -8.50
N PRO A 107 25.08 23.08 -9.68
CA PRO A 107 24.06 22.06 -9.91
C PRO A 107 24.63 20.65 -9.64
N GLY A 108 23.90 19.83 -8.88
CA GLY A 108 24.36 18.49 -8.50
C GLY A 108 25.53 18.49 -7.50
N PHE A 109 25.73 19.57 -6.74
CA PHE A 109 26.72 19.58 -5.66
C PHE A 109 26.37 18.54 -4.60
N ASP A 110 27.35 17.69 -4.27
CA ASP A 110 27.21 16.74 -3.19
C ASP A 110 27.36 17.46 -1.83
N ARG A 111 26.25 17.59 -1.12
CA ARG A 111 26.21 18.25 0.20
C ARG A 111 26.97 17.46 1.27
N THR A 112 27.25 16.17 1.08
CA THR A 112 28.02 15.36 2.04
C THR A 112 29.48 15.80 2.17
N LEU A 113 29.98 16.58 1.22
CA LEU A 113 31.31 17.22 1.25
C LEU A 113 31.40 18.34 2.29
N VAL A 114 30.27 18.87 2.75
CA VAL A 114 30.24 19.92 3.78
C VAL A 114 29.94 19.26 5.12
N LYS A 115 30.95 19.15 5.99
CA LYS A 115 30.80 18.48 7.30
C LYS A 115 30.12 19.37 8.34
N GLY A 116 30.09 20.68 8.12
CA GLY A 116 29.40 21.63 8.99
C GLY A 116 30.36 22.55 9.74
N VAL A 117 29.84 23.17 10.81
CA VAL A 117 30.60 24.08 11.69
C VAL A 117 31.54 23.27 12.58
N VAL A 118 32.80 23.67 12.68
CA VAL A 118 33.83 22.98 13.49
C VAL A 118 33.37 22.73 14.93
N ALA A 119 32.68 23.68 15.55
CA ALA A 119 32.13 23.54 16.90
C ALA A 119 31.14 22.36 17.09
N ARG A 120 30.52 21.86 16.01
CA ARG A 120 29.59 20.71 16.06
C ARG A 120 30.30 19.36 15.86
N LEU A 121 31.59 19.36 15.53
CA LEU A 121 32.33 18.16 15.12
C LEU A 121 33.09 17.48 16.27
N PHE A 122 33.12 18.07 17.45
CA PHE A 122 33.79 17.49 18.63
C PHE A 122 33.00 17.74 19.91
N HIS A 123 33.28 16.93 20.93
CA HIS A 123 32.73 17.09 22.27
C HIS A 123 33.83 17.43 23.25
N ILE A 124 33.54 18.38 24.15
CA ILE A 124 34.46 18.77 25.22
C ILE A 124 34.31 17.76 26.36
N LYS A 125 35.40 17.05 26.69
CA LYS A 125 35.41 16.02 27.75
C LYS A 125 35.11 16.58 29.14
N ASP A 126 35.58 17.80 29.40
CA ASP A 126 35.41 18.48 30.69
C ASP A 126 35.08 19.96 30.45
N LEU A 127 33.85 20.32 30.81
CA LEU A 127 33.29 21.66 30.62
C LEU A 127 34.08 22.76 31.34
N ARG A 128 34.88 22.42 32.37
CA ARG A 128 35.77 23.38 33.05
C ARG A 128 36.79 24.01 32.11
N HIS A 129 37.16 23.31 31.03
CA HIS A 129 38.09 23.80 30.02
C HIS A 129 37.41 24.48 28.83
N ALA A 130 36.08 24.56 28.80
CA ALA A 130 35.35 25.09 27.64
C ALA A 130 35.71 26.55 27.33
N ALA A 131 35.78 27.40 28.36
CA ALA A 131 36.16 28.80 28.19
C ALA A 131 37.61 28.96 27.70
N ALA A 132 38.53 28.13 28.18
CA ALA A 132 39.92 28.15 27.72
C ALA A 132 40.03 27.72 26.25
N LEU A 133 39.31 26.67 25.86
CA LEU A 133 39.25 26.21 24.47
C LEU A 133 38.62 27.26 23.54
N GLU A 134 37.56 27.95 24.00
CA GLU A 134 36.95 29.05 23.26
C GLU A 134 37.95 30.19 23.04
N VAL A 135 38.70 30.60 24.07
CA VAL A 135 39.71 31.66 23.96
C VAL A 135 40.86 31.26 23.04
N ILE A 136 41.34 30.01 23.14
CA ILE A 136 42.44 29.51 22.29
C ILE A 136 42.01 29.45 20.82
N ALA A 137 40.79 28.98 20.55
CA ALA A 137 40.33 28.82 19.19
C ALA A 137 39.78 30.13 18.58
N GLY A 138 39.37 31.10 19.41
CA GLY A 138 38.99 32.46 19.00
C GLY A 138 37.84 32.47 17.98
N ALA A 139 37.89 33.37 17.00
CA ALA A 139 36.91 33.44 15.91
C ALA A 139 36.95 32.22 14.95
N SER A 140 37.97 31.36 15.09
CA SER A 140 38.26 30.21 14.23
C SER A 140 37.49 28.94 14.63
N VAL A 141 36.54 29.01 15.58
CA VAL A 141 35.63 27.89 15.94
C VAL A 141 34.40 27.82 15.04
N VAL A 142 34.10 28.93 14.35
CA VAL A 142 32.97 29.08 13.43
C VAL A 142 33.23 28.63 11.97
N PRO A 143 34.46 28.55 11.41
CA PRO A 143 34.63 28.26 10.00
C PRO A 143 34.12 26.85 9.67
N TYR A 144 33.53 26.73 8.49
CA TYR A 144 32.94 25.51 8.00
C TYR A 144 34.02 24.58 7.44
N LEU A 145 33.94 23.29 7.75
CA LEU A 145 34.84 22.29 7.20
C LEU A 145 34.25 21.74 5.89
N ILE A 146 34.97 21.94 4.78
CA ILE A 146 34.70 21.30 3.49
C ILE A 146 35.74 20.21 3.32
N ASP A 147 35.31 19.01 2.92
CA ASP A 147 36.13 17.80 2.69
C ASP A 147 37.06 17.91 1.45
N LEU A 148 37.50 19.13 1.12
CA LEU A 148 38.35 19.48 -0.04
C LEU A 148 39.76 19.94 0.38
N LEU A 149 40.22 19.48 1.55
CA LEU A 149 41.59 19.62 2.00
C LEU A 149 42.18 18.23 2.24
N ILE A 150 42.59 17.57 1.16
CA ILE A 150 43.84 16.78 1.04
C ILE A 150 44.13 16.74 -0.48
N ASP A 151 45.00 17.65 -0.91
CA ASP A 151 46.14 17.42 -1.81
C ASP A 151 47.25 18.39 -1.40
#